data_AF-A0A4Z2BA96-F1
#
_entry.id   AF-A0A4Z2BA96-F1
#
_cell.length_a   1.000
_cell.length_b   1.000
_cell.length_c   1.000
_cell.angle_alpha   90.00
_cell.angle_beta   90.00
_cell.angle_gamma   90.00
#
_symmetry.space_group_name_H-M   'P 1'
#
loop_
_entity.id
_entity.type
_entity.pdbx_description
1 polymer ?
#
loop_
_entity_poly.entity_id
_entity_poly.type
_entity_poly.pdbx_seq_one_letter_code
_entity_poly.pdbx_strand_id
1 'polypeptide(L)'
;MEGHGPQKSSPLARDLTRAFNGYNKHTVQLKKNLKETHAFFREMRQNYSNTCASSTLSSDSASLETSQFSCISFPSHEEEFLRNTVGAAPYILVLGQDCAARYQLLNCLLGERLLPLGPQAGHACQGGQGSTCKRRKLCFTHGKQTRLSLALPGQYELVHQLVANCGRWDTVPREDLEILDECEDPAHRQAELEITLHHPMLQEAKVMVVPLSECPAHRGSD
;
A
#
# COMPACT_ATOMS: atom_id res chain seq x y z
N MET A 1 -15.11 33.83 8.38
CA MET A 1 -14.88 32.48 8.96
C MET A 1 -15.85 31.54 8.28
N GLU A 2 -15.45 30.92 7.17
CA GLU A 2 -16.27 29.92 6.50
C GLU A 2 -15.80 28.54 6.92
N GLY A 3 -16.65 27.83 7.67
CA GLY A 3 -16.42 26.44 8.02
C GLY A 3 -16.49 25.58 6.76
N HIS A 4 -15.46 24.76 6.54
CA HIS A 4 -15.55 23.67 5.59
C HIS A 4 -16.73 22.77 6.00
N GLY A 5 -17.77 22.76 5.18
CA GLY A 5 -18.90 21.84 5.34
C GLY A 5 -18.44 20.38 5.29
N PRO A 6 -19.27 19.42 5.74
CA PRO A 6 -18.91 18.01 5.74
C PRO A 6 -18.53 17.58 4.32
N GLN A 7 -17.29 17.10 4.15
CA GLN A 7 -16.76 16.54 2.91
C GLN A 7 -17.76 15.52 2.36
N LYS A 8 -18.45 15.87 1.26
CA LYS A 8 -19.37 14.96 0.59
C LYS A 8 -18.55 13.97 -0.23
N SER A 9 -18.22 12.84 0.37
CA SER A 9 -17.58 11.71 -0.32
C SER A 9 -18.32 11.39 -1.63
N SER A 10 -17.56 11.19 -2.71
CA SER A 10 -18.14 10.86 -4.02
C SER A 10 -18.93 9.54 -3.95
N PRO A 11 -19.97 9.33 -4.78
CA PRO A 11 -20.70 8.06 -4.81
C PRO A 11 -19.77 6.85 -5.00
N LEU A 12 -18.78 7.00 -5.89
CA LEU A 12 -17.73 6.01 -6.12
C LEU A 12 -16.90 5.74 -4.86
N ALA A 13 -16.45 6.78 -4.16
CA ALA A 13 -15.71 6.64 -2.90
C ALA A 13 -16.51 5.85 -1.86
N ARG A 14 -17.82 6.11 -1.75
CA ARG A 14 -18.71 5.43 -0.80
C ARG A 14 -18.87 3.95 -1.12
N ASP A 15 -19.05 3.61 -2.39
CA ASP A 15 -19.19 2.22 -2.83
C ASP A 15 -17.89 1.44 -2.64
N LEU A 16 -16.75 2.04 -2.99
CA LEU A 16 -15.43 1.46 -2.73
C LEU A 16 -15.16 1.29 -1.25
N THR A 17 -15.50 2.29 -0.43
CA THR A 17 -15.38 2.19 1.05
C THR A 17 -16.17 1.00 1.58
N ARG A 18 -17.41 0.80 1.11
CA ARG A 18 -18.23 -0.36 1.52
C ARG A 18 -17.60 -1.67 1.08
N ALA A 19 -17.11 -1.76 -0.15
CA ALA A 19 -16.47 -2.97 -0.67
C ALA A 19 -15.19 -3.32 0.11
N PHE A 20 -14.30 -2.35 0.33
CA PHE A 20 -13.07 -2.55 1.09
C PHE A 20 -13.33 -2.83 2.57
N ASN A 21 -14.33 -2.20 3.18
CA ASN A 21 -14.73 -2.54 4.55
C ASN A 21 -15.20 -4.00 4.65
N GLY A 22 -15.95 -4.48 3.66
CA GLY A 22 -16.32 -5.89 3.55
C GLY A 22 -15.11 -6.81 3.44
N TYR A 23 -14.18 -6.49 2.53
CA TYR A 23 -12.91 -7.21 2.39
C TYR A 23 -12.13 -7.25 3.71
N ASN A 24 -11.95 -6.10 4.37
CA ASN A 24 -11.18 -5.99 5.61
C ASN A 24 -11.81 -6.80 6.76
N LYS A 25 -13.15 -6.86 6.84
CA LYS A 25 -13.84 -7.74 7.80
C LYS A 25 -13.51 -9.21 7.57
N HIS A 26 -13.54 -9.68 6.32
CA HIS A 26 -13.16 -11.05 5.99
C HIS A 26 -11.69 -11.33 6.28
N THR A 27 -10.80 -10.39 5.97
CA THR A 27 -9.37 -10.49 6.27
C THR A 27 -9.10 -10.58 7.78
N VAL A 28 -9.81 -9.79 8.60
CA VAL A 28 -9.73 -9.89 10.07
C VAL A 28 -10.18 -11.26 10.57
N GLN A 29 -11.27 -11.81 10.02
CA GLN A 29 -11.72 -13.14 10.39
C GLN A 29 -10.70 -14.22 9.98
N LEU A 30 -10.10 -14.09 8.79
CA LEU A 30 -9.09 -15.02 8.32
C LEU A 30 -7.80 -14.96 9.16
N LYS A 31 -7.38 -13.76 9.60
CA LYS A 31 -6.29 -13.58 10.58
C LYS A 31 -6.58 -14.32 11.88
N LYS A 32 -7.81 -14.21 12.38
CA LYS A 32 -8.25 -14.89 13.61
C LYS A 32 -8.21 -16.41 13.43
N ASN A 33 -8.81 -16.93 12.36
CA ASN A 33 -8.82 -18.36 12.06
C ASN A 33 -7.39 -18.92 11.95
N LEU A 34 -6.50 -18.23 11.22
CA LEU A 34 -5.11 -18.66 11.07
C LEU A 34 -4.40 -18.73 12.43
N LYS A 35 -4.59 -17.72 13.29
CA LYS A 35 -4.03 -17.70 14.65
C LYS A 35 -4.55 -18.86 15.51
N GLU A 36 -5.85 -19.15 15.44
CA GLU A 36 -6.49 -20.24 16.16
C GLU A 36 -6.01 -21.61 15.65
N THR A 37 -5.90 -21.81 14.34
CA THR A 37 -5.34 -23.04 13.75
C THR A 37 -3.90 -23.26 14.18
N HIS A 38 -3.05 -22.23 14.19
CA HIS A 38 -1.69 -22.36 14.72
C HIS A 38 -1.66 -22.68 16.21
N ALA A 39 -2.58 -22.13 17.01
CA ALA A 39 -2.69 -22.47 18.42
C ALA A 39 -3.10 -23.94 18.62
N PHE A 40 -4.07 -24.41 17.85
CA PHE A 40 -4.52 -25.79 17.85
C PHE A 40 -3.40 -26.76 17.45
N PHE A 41 -2.63 -26.46 16.39
CA PHE A 41 -1.47 -27.25 16.00
C PHE A 41 -0.41 -27.35 17.10
N ARG A 42 -0.14 -26.25 17.82
CA ARG A 42 0.78 -26.26 18.98
C ARG A 42 0.23 -27.11 20.13
N GLU A 43 -1.06 -26.99 20.43
CA GLU A 43 -1.70 -27.75 21.50
C GLU A 43 -1.67 -29.26 21.22
N MET A 44 -2.02 -29.68 20.00
CA MET A 44 -1.92 -31.07 19.60
C MET A 44 -0.48 -31.58 19.77
N ARG A 45 0.51 -30.85 19.24
CA ARG A 45 1.93 -31.24 19.37
C ARG A 45 2.35 -31.43 20.83
N GLN A 46 1.94 -30.53 21.72
CA GLN A 46 2.23 -30.63 23.15
C GLN A 46 1.54 -31.85 23.81
N ASN A 47 0.26 -32.08 23.51
CA ASN A 47 -0.50 -33.21 24.06
C ASN A 47 0.09 -34.56 23.61
N TYR A 48 0.53 -34.65 22.35
CA TYR A 48 1.23 -35.84 21.84
C TYR A 48 2.59 -36.02 22.50
N SER A 49 3.42 -34.98 22.61
CA SER A 49 4.71 -35.07 23.32
C SER A 49 4.55 -35.55 24.77
N ASN A 50 3.52 -35.06 25.48
CA ASN A 50 3.23 -35.48 26.85
C ASN A 50 2.78 -36.95 26.93
N THR A 51 2.02 -37.42 25.93
CA THR A 51 1.52 -38.81 25.87
C THR A 51 2.65 -39.79 25.53
N CYS A 52 3.49 -39.46 24.54
CA CYS A 52 4.64 -40.30 24.15
C CYS A 52 5.72 -40.37 25.23
N ALA A 53 5.96 -39.26 25.97
CA ALA A 53 6.83 -39.27 27.13
C ALA A 53 6.31 -40.18 28.26
N SER A 54 5.01 -40.47 28.28
CA SER A 54 4.37 -41.36 29.26
C SER A 54 4.32 -42.83 28.81
N SER A 55 4.63 -43.14 27.53
CA SER A 55 4.42 -44.45 26.91
C SER A 55 5.71 -45.13 26.40
N THR A 56 6.88 -44.84 27.00
CA THR A 56 8.23 -45.29 26.60
C THR A 56 8.50 -46.81 26.67
N LEU A 57 7.66 -47.69 26.10
CA LEU A 57 7.84 -49.15 26.14
C LEU A 57 7.72 -49.91 24.79
N SER A 58 7.57 -49.26 23.63
CA SER A 58 7.45 -50.01 22.35
C SER A 58 8.12 -49.28 21.18
N SER A 59 9.18 -49.85 20.60
CA SER A 59 10.05 -49.19 19.59
C SER A 59 9.59 -49.28 18.12
N ASP A 60 8.40 -49.83 17.84
CA ASP A 60 7.91 -50.03 16.46
C ASP A 60 6.97 -48.92 15.95
N SER A 61 6.62 -47.91 16.76
CA SER A 61 5.63 -46.87 16.38
C SER A 61 6.21 -45.65 15.64
N ALA A 62 7.53 -45.47 15.62
CA ALA A 62 8.17 -44.22 15.18
C ALA A 62 7.95 -43.88 13.68
N SER A 63 7.79 -44.87 12.80
CA SER A 63 7.59 -44.65 11.35
C SER A 63 6.14 -44.27 11.00
N LEU A 64 5.16 -44.80 11.71
CA LEU A 64 3.73 -44.44 11.59
C LEU A 64 3.47 -43.04 12.16
N GLU A 65 4.17 -42.67 13.24
CA GLU A 65 4.07 -41.35 13.87
C GLU A 65 4.51 -40.22 12.92
N THR A 66 5.61 -40.39 12.17
CA THR A 66 6.13 -39.35 11.26
C THR A 66 5.15 -38.96 10.13
N SER A 67 4.39 -39.93 9.61
CA SER A 67 3.38 -39.68 8.56
C SER A 67 2.13 -38.99 9.10
N GLN A 68 1.77 -39.29 10.36
CA GLN A 68 0.63 -38.69 11.06
C GLN A 68 0.86 -37.20 11.40
N PHE A 69 2.12 -36.74 11.45
CA PHE A 69 2.45 -35.34 11.75
C PHE A 69 2.44 -34.40 10.54
N SER A 70 2.36 -34.94 9.32
CA SER A 70 2.28 -34.11 8.11
C SER A 70 1.01 -33.26 8.04
N CYS A 71 -0.04 -33.62 8.78
CA CYS A 71 -1.33 -32.90 8.82
C CYS A 71 -1.49 -31.92 10.00
N ILE A 72 -0.49 -31.80 10.89
CA ILE A 72 -0.56 -30.93 12.10
C ILE A 72 0.29 -29.64 11.96
N SER A 73 0.55 -29.25 10.73
CA SER A 73 1.19 -27.98 10.38
C SER A 73 0.91 -27.66 8.92
N PHE A 74 0.94 -26.38 8.57
CA PHE A 74 1.02 -25.99 7.18
C PHE A 74 2.41 -26.32 6.62
N PRO A 75 2.53 -26.79 5.37
CA PRO A 75 3.79 -26.77 4.64
C PRO A 75 4.35 -25.34 4.60
N SER A 76 5.68 -25.18 4.66
CA SER A 76 6.32 -23.85 4.79
C SER A 76 5.90 -22.86 3.70
N HIS A 77 5.71 -23.34 2.45
CA HIS A 77 5.31 -22.49 1.34
C HIS A 77 3.84 -22.02 1.46
N GLU A 78 2.96 -22.84 2.03
CA GLU A 78 1.57 -22.45 2.33
C GLU A 78 1.52 -21.48 3.51
N GLU A 79 2.33 -21.70 4.55
CA GLU A 79 2.40 -20.80 5.70
C GLU A 79 2.89 -19.40 5.30
N GLU A 80 3.91 -19.34 4.44
CA GLU A 80 4.38 -18.08 3.88
C GLU A 80 3.29 -17.39 3.04
N PHE A 81 2.62 -18.14 2.15
CA PHE A 81 1.52 -17.63 1.35
C PHE A 81 0.36 -17.09 2.21
N LEU A 82 -0.05 -17.84 3.23
CA LEU A 82 -1.10 -17.43 4.17
C LEU A 82 -0.68 -16.18 4.92
N ARG A 83 0.54 -16.13 5.47
CA ARG A 83 1.04 -14.93 6.16
C ARG A 83 1.00 -13.69 5.27
N ASN A 84 1.41 -13.82 4.01
CA ASN A 84 1.46 -12.71 3.05
C ASN A 84 0.06 -12.27 2.61
N THR A 85 -0.85 -13.21 2.40
CA THR A 85 -2.20 -12.94 1.88
C THR A 85 -3.14 -12.42 2.96
N VAL A 86 -3.13 -13.06 4.13
CA VAL A 86 -4.02 -12.75 5.24
C VAL A 86 -3.65 -11.40 5.89
N GLY A 87 -2.41 -10.95 5.73
CA GLY A 87 -1.93 -9.65 6.20
C GLY A 87 -2.31 -8.46 5.31
N ALA A 88 -2.60 -8.69 4.03
CA ALA A 88 -2.66 -7.66 3.01
C ALA A 88 -3.86 -6.70 3.19
N ALA A 89 -3.61 -5.43 2.88
CA ALA A 89 -4.64 -4.40 2.82
C ALA A 89 -4.97 -4.08 1.36
N PRO A 90 -6.22 -3.67 1.05
CA PRO A 90 -6.57 -3.20 -0.28
C PRO A 90 -5.68 -2.06 -0.75
N TYR A 91 -5.33 -2.11 -2.03
CA TYR A 91 -4.42 -1.17 -2.64
C TYR A 91 -4.92 -0.77 -4.03
N ILE A 92 -5.11 0.52 -4.26
CA ILE A 92 -5.45 1.06 -5.58
C ILE A 92 -4.18 1.60 -6.23
N LEU A 93 -3.81 1.02 -7.37
CA LEU A 93 -2.69 1.49 -8.18
C LEU A 93 -3.22 2.30 -9.37
N VAL A 94 -2.88 3.58 -9.43
CA VAL A 94 -3.25 4.49 -10.52
C VAL A 94 -2.08 4.59 -11.49
N LEU A 95 -2.29 4.02 -12.68
CA LEU A 95 -1.36 4.02 -13.80
C LEU A 95 -1.95 4.81 -14.97
N GLY A 96 -1.09 5.29 -15.86
CA GLY A 96 -1.52 6.03 -17.04
C GLY A 96 -0.41 6.89 -17.62
N GLN A 97 -0.53 7.21 -18.92
CA GLN A 97 0.45 8.02 -19.63
C GLN A 97 0.30 9.51 -19.34
N ASP A 98 -0.94 9.98 -19.16
CA ASP A 98 -1.22 11.37 -18.87
C ASP A 98 -1.21 11.64 -17.34
N CYS A 99 -0.31 12.54 -16.94
CA CYS A 99 -0.18 13.06 -15.59
C CYS A 99 -1.47 13.77 -15.12
N ALA A 100 -2.07 14.60 -15.99
CA ALA A 100 -3.28 15.35 -15.66
C ALA A 100 -4.50 14.43 -15.51
N ALA A 101 -4.65 13.44 -16.39
CA ALA A 101 -5.73 12.45 -16.29
C ALA A 101 -5.66 11.63 -14.99
N ARG A 102 -4.45 11.21 -14.57
CA ARG A 102 -4.27 10.50 -13.29
C ARG A 102 -4.65 11.37 -12.09
N TYR A 103 -4.27 12.64 -12.11
CA TYR A 103 -4.61 13.59 -11.05
C TYR A 103 -6.11 13.87 -11.00
N GLN A 104 -6.75 14.05 -12.17
CA GLN A 104 -8.19 14.21 -12.30
C GLN A 104 -8.93 12.98 -11.76
N LEU A 105 -8.47 11.78 -12.13
CA LEU A 105 -9.05 10.53 -11.63
C LEU A 105 -8.97 10.48 -10.11
N LEU A 106 -7.82 10.81 -9.52
CA LEU A 106 -7.65 10.77 -8.08
C LEU A 106 -8.53 11.81 -7.38
N ASN A 107 -8.60 13.03 -7.90
CA ASN A 107 -9.46 14.07 -7.36
C ASN A 107 -10.93 13.64 -7.40
N CYS A 108 -11.38 13.01 -8.50
CA CYS A 108 -12.72 12.44 -8.61
C CYS A 108 -12.94 11.26 -7.64
N LEU A 109 -11.95 10.38 -7.49
CA LEU A 109 -12.00 9.22 -6.61
C LEU A 109 -12.15 9.65 -5.15
N LEU A 110 -11.38 10.65 -4.71
CA LEU A 110 -11.44 11.19 -3.35
C LEU A 110 -12.56 12.21 -3.16
N GLY A 111 -13.18 12.70 -4.25
CA GLY A 111 -14.20 13.76 -4.19
C GLY A 111 -13.64 15.12 -3.78
N GLU A 112 -12.32 15.31 -3.87
CA GLU A 112 -11.60 16.51 -3.42
C GLU A 112 -10.58 16.94 -4.46
N ARG A 113 -10.47 18.24 -4.69
CA ARG A 113 -9.46 18.79 -5.60
C ARG A 113 -8.12 18.93 -4.86
N LEU A 114 -7.46 17.80 -4.64
CA LEU A 114 -6.20 17.75 -3.90
C LEU A 114 -4.99 17.97 -4.80
N LEU A 115 -4.97 17.34 -5.97
CA LEU A 115 -3.89 17.48 -6.94
C LEU A 115 -4.18 18.63 -7.92
N PRO A 116 -3.15 19.39 -8.31
CA PRO A 116 -3.31 20.52 -9.22
C PRO A 116 -3.74 20.03 -10.61
N LEU A 117 -4.50 20.87 -11.33
CA LEU A 117 -4.99 20.60 -12.69
C LEU A 117 -4.70 21.81 -13.58
N GLY A 118 -4.66 21.59 -14.90
CA GLY A 118 -4.39 22.66 -15.86
C GLY A 118 -2.97 23.24 -15.71
N PRO A 119 -2.76 24.55 -15.92
CA PRO A 119 -1.43 25.16 -15.86
C PRO A 119 -0.69 24.97 -14.52
N GLN A 120 -1.43 24.86 -13.41
CA GLN A 120 -0.88 24.60 -12.08
C GLN A 120 -0.32 23.18 -11.94
N ALA A 121 -0.81 22.24 -12.76
CA ALA A 121 -0.28 20.89 -12.83
C ALA A 121 1.05 20.83 -13.58
N GLY A 122 1.66 21.96 -13.98
CA GLY A 122 2.90 21.99 -14.74
C GLY A 122 2.72 21.60 -16.20
N HIS A 123 3.84 21.44 -16.91
CA HIS A 123 3.80 21.01 -18.31
C HIS A 123 3.28 19.59 -18.41
N ALA A 124 2.44 19.34 -19.41
CA ALA A 124 2.08 17.98 -19.79
C ALA A 124 3.37 17.18 -20.00
N CYS A 125 3.38 15.96 -19.46
CA CYS A 125 4.42 14.98 -19.71
C CYS A 125 4.37 14.68 -21.21
N GLN A 126 5.09 15.45 -22.03
CA GLN A 126 5.04 15.33 -23.48
C GLN A 126 5.64 13.97 -23.83
N GLY A 127 4.80 13.03 -24.23
CA GLY A 127 5.20 11.73 -24.78
C GLY A 127 5.92 11.83 -26.14
N GLY A 128 6.54 12.98 -26.43
CA GLY A 128 7.43 13.20 -27.56
C GLY A 128 8.87 12.90 -27.14
N GLN A 129 9.41 11.84 -27.72
CA GLN A 129 10.83 11.50 -27.86
C GLN A 129 11.79 12.15 -26.85
N GLY A 130 11.92 11.53 -25.67
CA GLY A 130 13.11 11.68 -24.80
C GLY A 130 12.95 12.45 -23.49
N SER A 131 11.78 13.00 -23.15
CA SER A 131 11.58 13.63 -21.82
C SER A 131 10.88 12.68 -20.84
N THR A 132 11.55 12.37 -19.73
CA THR A 132 10.97 11.55 -18.65
C THR A 132 10.01 12.37 -17.81
N CYS A 133 8.97 11.73 -17.30
CA CYS A 133 8.07 12.36 -16.35
C CYS A 133 8.82 12.61 -15.04
N LYS A 134 9.04 13.89 -14.71
CA LYS A 134 9.70 14.30 -13.46
C LYS A 134 8.84 14.14 -12.21
N ARG A 135 7.64 13.57 -12.34
CA ARG A 135 6.74 13.41 -11.20
C ARG A 135 7.26 12.31 -10.30
N ARG A 136 7.26 12.58 -9.00
CA ARG A 136 7.50 11.53 -8.01
C ARG A 136 6.25 10.69 -7.82
N LYS A 137 6.47 9.52 -7.26
CA LYS A 137 5.43 8.60 -6.84
C LYS A 137 4.65 9.19 -5.67
N LEU A 138 3.32 9.08 -5.72
CA LEU A 138 2.44 9.61 -4.70
C LEU A 138 1.78 8.46 -3.96
N CYS A 139 1.75 8.51 -2.62
CA CYS A 139 1.13 7.51 -1.77
C CYS A 139 0.11 8.19 -0.86
N PHE A 140 -1.16 7.84 -1.00
CA PHE A 140 -2.26 8.38 -0.21
C PHE A 140 -2.65 7.39 0.87
N THR A 141 -2.64 7.87 2.12
CA THR A 141 -2.94 7.09 3.31
C THR A 141 -3.89 7.85 4.21
N HIS A 142 -4.58 7.13 5.11
CA HIS A 142 -5.44 7.78 6.09
C HIS A 142 -4.65 8.31 7.29
N GLY A 143 -5.02 9.50 7.75
CA GLY A 143 -4.65 10.00 9.07
C GLY A 143 -5.68 10.96 9.64
N LYS A 144 -5.40 11.43 10.86
CA LYS A 144 -6.30 12.35 11.57
C LYS A 144 -6.26 13.77 11.01
N GLN A 145 -5.16 14.13 10.35
CA GLN A 145 -4.91 15.45 9.80
C GLN A 145 -4.26 15.30 8.42
N THR A 146 -4.48 16.30 7.57
CA THR A 146 -3.81 16.38 6.28
C THR A 146 -2.33 16.73 6.50
N ARG A 147 -1.43 15.87 5.99
CA ARG A 147 0.03 16.04 6.11
C ARG A 147 0.71 15.53 4.85
N LEU A 148 1.76 16.22 4.43
CA LEU A 148 2.67 15.77 3.38
C LEU A 148 4.05 15.48 3.97
N SER A 149 4.65 14.38 3.52
CA SER A 149 6.01 13.99 3.88
C SER A 149 6.69 13.28 2.73
N LEU A 150 8.02 13.29 2.73
CA LEU A 150 8.80 12.44 1.83
C LEU A 150 9.24 11.19 2.55
N ALA A 151 8.98 10.03 1.97
CA ALA A 151 9.37 8.76 2.56
C ALA A 151 10.10 7.89 1.55
N LEU A 152 11.19 7.25 2.00
CA LEU A 152 11.82 6.17 1.25
C LEU A 152 10.98 4.89 1.35
N PRO A 153 11.04 4.02 0.33
CA PRO A 153 10.55 2.65 0.44
C PRO A 153 11.14 1.98 1.70
N GLY A 154 10.29 1.52 2.62
CA GLY A 154 10.74 0.94 3.90
C GLY A 154 10.64 1.84 5.13
N GLN A 155 9.88 2.96 5.06
CA GLN A 155 9.43 3.80 6.18
C GLN A 155 10.41 4.84 6.74
N TYR A 156 11.48 5.20 6.01
CA TYR A 156 12.33 6.31 6.43
C TYR A 156 11.76 7.63 5.92
N GLU A 157 11.28 8.49 6.83
CA GLU A 157 10.86 9.84 6.48
C GLU A 157 12.09 10.74 6.27
N LEU A 158 12.17 11.38 5.11
CA LEU A 158 13.19 12.38 4.82
C LEU A 158 12.77 13.72 5.45
N VAL A 159 13.64 14.27 6.28
CA VAL A 159 13.45 15.60 6.87
C VAL A 159 13.74 16.64 5.79
N HIS A 160 12.71 17.03 5.04
CA HIS A 160 12.78 18.03 3.98
C HIS A 160 11.72 19.12 4.17
N GLN A 161 12.07 20.36 3.85
CA GLN A 161 11.13 21.49 3.88
C GLN A 161 10.28 21.48 2.62
N LEU A 162 9.18 20.72 2.65
CA LEU A 162 8.15 20.78 1.62
C LEU A 162 7.45 22.14 1.62
N VAL A 163 7.10 22.64 0.44
CA VAL A 163 6.35 23.90 0.29
C VAL A 163 5.01 23.80 1.03
N ALA A 164 4.40 22.61 1.00
CA ALA A 164 3.17 22.29 1.72
C ALA A 164 3.26 22.48 3.25
N ASN A 165 4.47 22.47 3.83
CA ASN A 165 4.69 22.66 5.26
C ASN A 165 4.93 24.12 5.64
N CYS A 166 5.11 25.02 4.66
CA CYS A 166 5.41 26.44 4.87
C CYS A 166 4.16 27.33 4.92
N GLY A 167 2.97 26.80 4.61
CA GLY A 167 1.75 27.59 4.57
C GLY A 167 0.51 26.79 4.15
N ARG A 168 -0.60 27.51 3.95
CA ARG A 168 -1.82 26.91 3.40
C ARG A 168 -1.72 26.82 1.88
N TRP A 169 -2.28 25.76 1.34
CA TRP A 169 -2.35 25.49 -0.09
C TRP A 169 -3.74 24.93 -0.42
N ASP A 170 -4.27 25.27 -1.60
CA ASP A 170 -5.56 24.76 -2.07
C ASP A 170 -5.41 23.39 -2.76
N THR A 171 -4.28 23.19 -3.45
CA THR A 171 -3.84 21.93 -4.05
C THR A 171 -2.39 21.69 -3.70
N VAL A 172 -1.94 20.43 -3.72
CA VAL A 172 -0.54 20.09 -3.46
C VAL A 172 0.39 20.93 -4.34
N PRO A 173 1.38 21.64 -3.76
CA PRO A 173 2.32 22.45 -4.52
C PRO A 173 3.05 21.65 -5.59
N ARG A 174 3.31 22.28 -6.73
CA ARG A 174 3.95 21.61 -7.88
C ARG A 174 5.37 21.16 -7.53
N GLU A 175 6.07 21.97 -6.76
CA GLU A 175 7.44 21.78 -6.29
C GLU A 175 7.57 20.50 -5.48
N ASP A 176 6.54 20.15 -4.71
CA ASP A 176 6.50 18.93 -3.90
C ASP A 176 6.18 17.68 -4.74
N LEU A 177 5.58 17.85 -5.93
CA LEU A 177 5.20 16.78 -6.86
C LEU A 177 6.30 16.41 -7.87
N GLU A 178 7.25 17.30 -8.13
CA GLU A 178 8.32 17.14 -9.12
C GLU A 178 9.65 16.83 -8.44
N ILE A 179 10.42 15.92 -9.00
CA ILE A 179 11.83 15.71 -8.62
C ILE A 179 12.63 16.80 -9.33
N LEU A 180 13.40 17.58 -8.57
CA LEU A 180 14.27 18.62 -9.12
C LEU A 180 15.44 17.95 -9.86
N ASP A 181 15.73 18.40 -11.09
CA ASP A 181 16.80 17.80 -11.92
C ASP A 181 18.19 17.95 -11.31
N GLU A 182 18.42 19.03 -10.57
CA GLU A 182 19.68 19.34 -9.89
C GLU A 182 19.89 18.48 -8.62
N CYS A 183 18.91 17.67 -8.26
CA CYS A 183 18.96 16.83 -7.06
C CYS A 183 19.71 15.52 -7.34
N GLU A 184 21.01 15.54 -7.06
CA GLU A 184 21.87 14.35 -7.18
C GLU A 184 21.62 13.31 -6.09
N ASP A 185 21.02 13.70 -4.97
CA ASP A 185 20.75 12.81 -3.83
C ASP A 185 19.83 11.64 -4.25
N PRO A 186 20.35 10.39 -4.26
CA PRO A 186 19.56 9.22 -4.64
C PRO A 186 18.38 8.99 -3.70
N ALA A 187 18.47 9.35 -2.41
CA ALA A 187 17.38 9.21 -1.47
C ALA A 187 16.20 10.11 -1.90
N HIS A 188 16.50 11.36 -2.27
CA HIS A 188 15.48 12.31 -2.70
C HIS A 188 14.81 11.90 -4.03
N ARG A 189 15.57 11.29 -4.96
CA ARG A 189 15.02 10.76 -6.23
C ARG A 189 14.13 9.53 -6.04
N GLN A 190 14.43 8.71 -5.04
CA GLN A 190 13.65 7.51 -4.72
C GLN A 190 12.46 7.79 -3.79
N ALA A 191 12.44 8.95 -3.12
CA ALA A 191 11.41 9.29 -2.17
C ALA A 191 10.02 9.39 -2.81
N GLU A 192 9.06 8.77 -2.15
CA GLU A 192 7.64 8.88 -2.45
C GLU A 192 7.05 10.05 -1.65
N LEU A 193 6.17 10.83 -2.27
CA LEU A 193 5.38 11.82 -1.55
C LEU A 193 4.22 11.10 -0.87
N GLU A 194 4.29 10.98 0.45
CA GLU A 194 3.19 10.47 1.26
C GLU A 194 2.23 11.60 1.61
N ILE A 195 0.99 11.47 1.16
CA ILE A 195 -0.11 12.39 1.45
C ILE A 195 -1.08 11.69 2.38
N THR A 196 -1.03 12.08 3.65
CA THR A 196 -1.96 11.61 4.67
C THR A 196 -3.21 12.48 4.64
N LEU A 197 -4.40 11.88 4.60
CA LEU A 197 -5.69 12.60 4.58
C LEU A 197 -6.70 12.02 5.55
N HIS A 198 -7.60 12.87 6.05
CA HIS A 198 -8.77 12.42 6.79
C HIS A 198 -9.91 12.02 5.84
N HIS A 199 -9.75 10.88 5.15
CA HIS A 199 -10.74 10.41 4.19
C HIS A 199 -11.20 8.96 4.49
N PRO A 200 -12.52 8.69 4.61
CA PRO A 200 -13.04 7.37 4.99
C PRO A 200 -12.58 6.21 4.10
N MET A 201 -12.53 6.41 2.78
CA MET A 201 -12.04 5.36 1.87
C MET A 201 -10.58 4.97 2.17
N LEU A 202 -9.77 5.94 2.63
CA LEU A 202 -8.36 5.69 2.91
C LEU A 202 -8.15 4.94 4.23
N GLN A 203 -9.17 4.85 5.09
CA GLN A 203 -9.13 3.98 6.28
C GLN A 203 -9.14 2.50 5.85
N GLU A 204 -9.78 2.22 4.72
CA GLU A 204 -10.01 0.86 4.24
C GLU A 204 -9.01 0.44 3.16
N ALA A 205 -8.40 1.39 2.45
CA ALA A 205 -7.47 1.13 1.35
C ALA A 205 -6.37 2.20 1.27
N LYS A 206 -5.24 1.88 0.64
CA LYS A 206 -4.24 2.88 0.22
C LYS A 206 -4.36 3.14 -1.27
N VAL A 207 -3.95 4.33 -1.71
CA VAL A 207 -3.92 4.67 -3.14
C VAL A 207 -2.53 5.13 -3.54
N MET A 208 -2.05 4.70 -4.70
CA MET A 208 -0.73 5.07 -5.20
C MET A 208 -0.81 5.52 -6.63
N VAL A 209 -0.20 6.67 -6.91
CA VAL A 209 -0.02 7.16 -8.27
C VAL A 209 1.43 6.92 -8.65
N VAL A 210 1.64 6.01 -9.59
CA VAL A 210 2.99 5.70 -10.09
C VAL A 210 3.28 6.65 -11.25
N PRO A 211 4.42 7.35 -11.28
CA PRO A 211 4.78 8.23 -12.39
C PRO A 211 5.02 7.43 -13.67
N LEU A 212 5.09 8.12 -14.80
CA LEU A 212 5.48 7.46 -16.05
C LEU A 212 6.98 7.19 -15.99
N SER A 213 7.36 5.96 -15.71
CA SER A 213 8.73 5.49 -15.95
C SER A 213 8.93 5.35 -17.45
N GLU A 214 10.13 5.62 -17.95
CA GLU A 214 10.50 5.30 -19.34
C GLU A 214 10.02 3.90 -19.69
N CYS A 215 9.20 3.81 -20.73
CA CYS A 215 8.94 2.53 -21.37
C CYS A 215 10.32 2.05 -21.86
N PRO A 216 10.85 0.89 -21.41
CA PRO A 216 12.12 0.42 -21.93
C PRO A 216 11.96 0.34 -23.45
N ALA A 217 12.74 1.13 -24.17
CA ALA A 217 12.84 1.03 -25.61
C ALA A 217 13.04 -0.46 -25.91
N HIS A 218 12.19 -1.02 -26.77
CA HIS A 218 12.46 -2.32 -27.36
C HIS A 218 13.94 -2.32 -27.75
N ARG A 219 14.73 -3.23 -27.16
CA ARG A 219 16.04 -3.55 -27.70
C ARG A 219 15.79 -3.95 -29.15
N GLY A 220 16.07 -3.04 -30.07
CA GLY A 220 16.27 -3.39 -31.46
C GLY A 220 17.42 -4.37 -31.47
N SER A 221 17.08 -5.63 -31.66
CA SER A 221 18.01 -6.63 -32.16
C SER A 221 18.37 -6.22 -33.59
N ASP A 222 19.59 -5.72 -33.76
CA ASP A 222 20.34 -5.87 -35.00
C ASP A 222 20.91 -7.30 -35.08
#